data_AF-A0A401YWX6-F1
#
_entry.id   AF-A0A401YWX6-F1
#
_cell.length_a   1.000
_cell.length_b   1.000
_cell.length_c   1.000
_cell.angle_alpha   90.00
_cell.angle_beta   90.00
_cell.angle_gamma   90.00
#
_symmetry.space_group_name_H-M   'P 1'
#
loop_
_entity.id
_entity.type
_entity.pdbx_description
1 polymer ?
#
loop_
_entity_poly.entity_id
_entity_poly.type
_entity_poly.pdbx_seq_one_letter_code
_entity_poly.pdbx_strand_id
1 'polypeptide(L)'
;MHYLELGIRSLIAVVFLASSVGKTAGRGAFGAFVASLRGLELLSAKACRPVALLVVVAEYAVWLLLLLGSTTVAATGFLVAAGLLVMFATAIALTARRGIRPPCRCFGASTTPLGARHIVRNVVLAAVACLGAVTVPATNTSSDPGALVVAILAGLLLGAVVALFDDILELFEPLGDGPGAARRRP
;
A
#
# COMPACT_ATOMS: atom_id res chain seq x y z
N MET A 1 -10.44 -23.32 -2.39
CA MET A 1 -10.10 -22.27 -1.40
C MET A 1 -8.61 -22.02 -1.29
N HIS A 2 -7.76 -23.06 -1.30
CA HIS A 2 -6.30 -22.86 -1.21
C HIS A 2 -5.69 -21.99 -2.33
N TYR A 3 -6.09 -22.18 -3.59
CA TYR A 3 -5.63 -21.33 -4.70
C TYR A 3 -5.99 -19.84 -4.52
N LEU A 4 -7.18 -19.56 -4.00
CA LEU A 4 -7.64 -18.19 -3.76
C LEU A 4 -6.84 -17.54 -2.63
N GLU A 5 -6.62 -18.26 -1.52
CA GLU A 5 -5.77 -17.81 -0.40
C GLU A 5 -4.36 -17.48 -0.89
N LEU A 6 -3.75 -18.38 -1.66
CA LEU A 6 -2.39 -18.21 -2.18
C LEU A 6 -2.27 -17.00 -3.12
N GLY A 7 -3.25 -16.81 -4.01
CA GLY A 7 -3.31 -15.64 -4.88
C GLY A 7 -3.47 -14.34 -4.11
N ILE A 8 -4.38 -14.29 -3.12
CA ILE A 8 -4.58 -13.14 -2.25
C ILE A 8 -3.32 -12.86 -1.41
N ARG A 9 -2.69 -13.89 -0.87
CA ARG A 9 -1.43 -13.82 -0.10
C ARG A 9 -0.32 -13.20 -0.94
N SER A 10 -0.11 -13.69 -2.16
CA SER A 10 0.88 -13.15 -3.09
C SER A 10 0.61 -11.69 -3.46
N LEU A 11 -0.65 -11.34 -3.72
CA LEU A 11 -1.07 -9.97 -4.03
C LEU A 11 -0.78 -9.00 -2.88
N ILE A 12 -1.21 -9.33 -1.66
CA ILE A 12 -1.00 -8.44 -0.50
C ILE A 12 0.48 -8.35 -0.16
N ALA A 13 1.21 -9.47 -0.20
CA ALA A 13 2.65 -9.50 0.07
C ALA A 13 3.44 -8.59 -0.88
N VAL A 14 3.19 -8.65 -2.20
CA VAL A 14 3.93 -7.82 -3.15
C VAL A 14 3.59 -6.32 -3.02
N VAL A 15 2.34 -5.99 -2.72
CA VAL A 15 1.93 -4.59 -2.48
C VAL A 15 2.64 -4.02 -1.24
N PHE A 16 2.69 -4.76 -0.13
CA PHE A 16 3.39 -4.33 1.07
C PHE A 16 4.91 -4.30 0.90
N LEU A 17 5.47 -5.21 0.11
CA LEU A 17 6.89 -5.17 -0.25
C LEU A 17 7.22 -3.93 -1.08
N ALA A 18 6.46 -3.65 -2.13
CA ALA A 18 6.63 -2.44 -2.96
C ALA A 18 6.49 -1.17 -2.11
N SER A 19 5.48 -1.13 -1.23
CA SER A 19 5.22 -0.02 -0.31
C SER A 19 6.37 0.24 0.66
N SER A 20 6.96 -0.82 1.24
CA SER A 20 8.06 -0.71 2.20
C SER A 20 9.39 -0.36 1.51
N VAL A 21 9.70 -1.02 0.39
CA VAL A 21 10.87 -0.70 -0.45
C VAL A 21 10.79 0.74 -0.94
N GLY A 22 9.64 1.24 -1.38
CA GLY A 22 9.47 2.63 -1.80
C GLY A 22 9.76 3.67 -0.70
N LYS A 23 9.68 3.29 0.58
CA LYS A 23 9.98 4.17 1.73
C LYS A 23 11.43 4.09 2.22
N THR A 24 12.15 3.02 1.88
CA THR A 24 13.51 2.76 2.37
C THR A 24 14.57 2.76 1.27
N ALA A 25 14.18 2.50 0.02
CA ALA A 25 15.09 2.46 -1.12
C ALA A 25 15.41 3.88 -1.59
N GLY A 26 16.62 4.33 -1.27
CA GLY A 26 17.19 5.58 -1.77
C GLY A 26 17.65 6.53 -0.66
N ARG A 27 18.63 7.37 -1.00
CA ARG A 27 19.14 8.40 -0.09
C ARG A 27 18.03 9.41 0.20
N GLY A 28 17.56 9.44 1.45
CA GLY A 28 16.54 10.40 1.89
C GLY A 28 15.08 9.97 1.72
N ALA A 29 14.79 8.77 1.21
CA ALA A 29 13.42 8.27 1.03
C ALA A 29 12.63 8.27 2.35
N PHE A 30 13.24 7.72 3.42
CA PHE A 30 12.65 7.74 4.76
C PHE A 30 12.44 9.17 5.29
N GLY A 31 13.38 10.08 5.01
CA GLY A 31 13.27 11.49 5.39
C GLY A 31 12.09 12.18 4.69
N ALA A 32 11.89 11.88 3.40
CA ALA A 32 10.75 12.37 2.64
C ALA A 32 9.41 11.82 3.15
N PHE A 33 9.38 10.55 3.57
CA PHE A 33 8.20 9.96 4.22
C PHE A 33 7.86 10.66 5.55
N VAL A 34 8.87 10.88 6.41
CA VAL A 34 8.71 11.65 7.66
C VAL A 34 8.23 13.08 7.39
N ALA A 35 8.76 13.74 6.35
CA ALA A 35 8.32 15.08 5.95
C ALA A 35 6.86 15.08 5.47
N SER A 36 6.45 14.03 4.74
CA SER A 36 5.06 13.86 4.30
C SER A 36 4.12 13.72 5.50
N LEU A 37 4.48 12.91 6.50
CA LEU A 37 3.70 12.78 7.74
C LEU A 37 3.57 14.09 8.51
N ARG A 38 4.63 14.92 8.53
CA ARG A 38 4.57 16.26 9.13
C ARG A 38 3.58 17.15 8.39
N GLY A 39 3.56 17.10 7.06
CA GLY A 39 2.62 17.86 6.22
C GLY A 39 1.16 17.45 6.36
N LEU A 40 0.86 16.28 6.95
CA LEU A 40 -0.52 15.87 7.25
C LEU A 40 -1.11 16.59 8.47
N GLU A 41 -0.26 17.17 9.33
CA GLU A 41 -0.67 17.85 10.58
C GLU A 41 -1.59 16.99 11.48
N LEU A 42 -1.46 15.66 11.37
CA LEU A 42 -2.20 14.69 12.19
C LEU A 42 -1.45 14.32 13.48
N LEU A 43 -0.13 14.53 13.50
CA LEU A 43 0.78 14.11 14.56
C LEU A 43 1.69 15.28 14.97
N SER A 44 2.17 15.25 16.21
CA SER A 44 3.20 16.20 16.64
C SER A 44 4.52 15.95 15.87
N ALA A 45 5.31 17.00 15.65
CA ALA A 45 6.57 16.90 14.91
C ALA A 45 7.55 15.88 15.52
N LYS A 46 7.47 15.67 16.84
CA LYS A 46 8.26 14.70 17.61
C LYS A 46 7.80 13.25 17.37
N ALA A 47 6.50 13.03 17.14
CA ALA A 47 5.92 11.72 16.90
C ALA A 47 6.05 11.23 15.45
N CYS A 48 6.29 12.13 14.49
CA CYS A 48 6.35 11.76 13.06
C CYS A 48 7.42 10.70 12.74
N ARG A 49 8.62 10.82 13.32
CA ARG A 49 9.72 9.89 13.08
C ARG A 49 9.51 8.50 13.70
N PRO A 50 9.10 8.35 14.98
CA PRO A 50 8.81 7.04 15.53
C PRO A 50 7.60 6.38 14.87
N VAL A 51 6.55 7.13 14.51
CA VAL A 51 5.41 6.58 13.76
C VAL A 51 5.84 6.12 12.37
N ALA A 52 6.66 6.91 11.66
CA ALA A 52 7.19 6.50 10.36
C ALA A 52 7.97 5.19 10.44
N LEU A 53 8.83 5.04 11.45
CA LEU A 53 9.58 3.82 11.68
C LEU A 53 8.65 2.64 11.99
N LEU A 54 7.68 2.84 12.89
CA LEU A 54 6.71 1.81 13.25
C LEU A 54 5.92 1.32 12.04
N VAL A 55 5.49 2.24 11.18
CA VAL A 55 4.78 1.91 9.93
C VAL A 55 5.66 1.06 9.02
N VAL A 56 6.90 1.48 8.75
CA VAL A 56 7.83 0.72 7.88
C VAL A 56 8.11 -0.67 8.44
N VAL A 57 8.33 -0.78 9.76
CA VAL A 57 8.53 -2.07 10.43
C VAL A 57 7.28 -2.95 10.29
N ALA A 58 6.09 -2.39 10.49
CA ALA A 58 4.84 -3.11 10.33
C ALA A 58 4.61 -3.57 8.88
N GLU A 59 4.99 -2.75 7.89
CA GLU A 59 4.90 -3.13 6.47
C GLU A 59 5.82 -4.31 6.12
N TYR A 60 7.08 -4.28 6.59
CA TYR A 60 7.99 -5.42 6.42
C TYR A 60 7.50 -6.66 7.18
N ALA A 61 6.96 -6.47 8.38
CA ALA A 61 6.40 -7.57 9.16
C ALA A 61 5.24 -8.23 8.42
N VAL A 62 4.32 -7.46 7.83
CA VAL A 62 3.22 -8.02 6.99
C VAL A 62 3.78 -8.86 5.86
N TRP A 63 4.76 -8.34 5.11
CA TRP A 63 5.37 -9.10 4.02
C TRP A 63 6.02 -10.40 4.51
N LEU A 64 6.78 -10.36 5.61
CA LEU A 64 7.41 -11.55 6.19
C LEU A 64 6.39 -12.55 6.74
N LEU A 65 5.36 -12.09 7.44
CA LEU A 65 4.30 -12.94 7.98
C LEU A 65 3.51 -13.62 6.86
N LEU A 66 3.24 -12.90 5.78
CA LEU A 66 2.58 -13.45 4.60
C LEU A 66 3.51 -14.27 3.71
N LEU A 67 4.84 -14.17 3.81
CA LEU A 67 5.74 -15.01 3.00
C LEU A 67 6.11 -16.29 3.73
N LEU A 68 6.50 -16.17 5.00
CA LEU A 68 7.09 -17.25 5.81
C LEU A 68 6.13 -17.84 6.83
N GLY A 69 4.98 -17.21 7.06
CA GLY A 69 4.02 -17.66 8.06
C GLY A 69 3.37 -19.00 7.69
N SER A 70 3.23 -19.87 8.71
CA SER A 70 2.27 -20.96 8.69
C SER A 70 0.84 -20.41 8.56
N THR A 71 -0.15 -21.27 8.28
CA THR A 71 -1.55 -20.88 8.08
C THR A 71 -2.06 -19.92 9.16
N THR A 72 -1.85 -20.23 10.44
CA THR A 72 -2.26 -19.35 11.56
C THR A 72 -1.55 -18.00 11.58
N VAL A 73 -0.27 -17.97 11.22
CA VAL A 73 0.54 -16.75 11.18
C VAL A 73 0.15 -15.87 9.99
N ALA A 74 -0.24 -16.48 8.86
CA ALA A 74 -0.71 -15.77 7.67
C ALA A 74 -2.03 -15.02 7.94
N ALA A 75 -2.96 -15.60 8.72
CA ALA A 75 -4.19 -14.91 9.13
C ALA A 75 -3.89 -13.62 9.91
N THR A 76 -2.94 -13.66 10.84
CA THR A 76 -2.46 -12.47 11.56
C THR A 76 -1.85 -11.46 10.60
N GLY A 77 -1.03 -11.90 9.64
CA GLY A 77 -0.48 -11.05 8.58
C GLY A 77 -1.55 -10.30 7.79
N PHE A 78 -2.63 -10.99 7.40
CA PHE A 78 -3.77 -10.38 6.70
C PHE A 78 -4.52 -9.35 7.56
N LEU A 79 -4.71 -9.61 8.85
CA LEU A 79 -5.37 -8.68 9.76
C LEU A 79 -4.53 -7.42 9.99
N VAL A 80 -3.22 -7.57 10.18
CA VAL A 80 -2.31 -6.43 10.29
C VAL A 80 -2.29 -5.63 8.99
N ALA A 81 -2.27 -6.31 7.83
CA ALA A 81 -2.36 -5.67 6.52
C ALA A 81 -3.65 -4.83 6.38
N ALA A 82 -4.80 -5.41 6.71
CA ALA A 82 -6.09 -4.73 6.68
C ALA A 82 -6.10 -3.50 7.61
N GLY A 83 -5.58 -3.63 8.82
CA GLY A 83 -5.46 -2.52 9.78
C GLY A 83 -4.59 -1.37 9.25
N LEU A 84 -3.44 -1.68 8.65
CA LEU A 84 -2.57 -0.66 8.05
C LEU A 84 -3.25 0.03 6.85
N LEU A 85 -3.94 -0.73 6.00
CA LEU A 85 -4.68 -0.18 4.85
C LEU A 85 -5.81 0.76 5.29
N VAL A 86 -6.58 0.38 6.32
CA VAL A 86 -7.63 1.23 6.90
C VAL A 86 -7.04 2.47 7.55
N MET A 87 -5.92 2.34 8.27
CA MET A 87 -5.22 3.48 8.87
C MET A 87 -4.76 4.47 7.80
N PHE A 88 -4.16 3.98 6.71
CA PHE A 88 -3.78 4.82 5.57
C PHE A 88 -4.99 5.46 4.90
N ALA A 89 -6.06 4.70 4.62
CA ALA A 89 -7.29 5.26 4.04
C ALA A 89 -7.89 6.36 4.92
N THR A 90 -7.87 6.18 6.25
CA THR A 90 -8.37 7.16 7.22
C THR A 90 -7.50 8.41 7.25
N ALA A 91 -6.17 8.26 7.28
CA ALA A 91 -5.25 9.39 7.22
C ALA A 91 -5.47 10.23 5.96
N ILE A 92 -5.64 9.58 4.80
CA ILE A 92 -5.94 10.22 3.52
C ILE A 92 -7.28 10.94 3.56
N ALA A 93 -8.32 10.30 4.09
CA ALA A 93 -9.65 10.90 4.19
C ALA A 93 -9.66 12.12 5.11
N LEU A 94 -8.94 12.06 6.24
CA LEU A 94 -8.84 13.18 7.18
C LEU A 94 -8.11 14.38 6.59
N THR A 95 -7.01 14.15 5.87
CA THR A 95 -6.28 15.25 5.22
C THR A 95 -7.06 15.86 4.06
N ALA A 96 -7.72 15.03 3.24
CA ALA A 96 -8.62 15.50 2.19
C ALA A 96 -9.77 16.36 2.75
N ARG A 97 -10.36 15.98 3.89
CA ARG A 97 -11.41 16.77 4.58
C ARG A 97 -10.90 18.11 5.12
N ARG A 98 -9.61 18.20 5.49
CA ARG A 98 -8.98 19.45 5.94
C ARG A 98 -8.56 20.37 4.77
N GLY A 99 -8.78 19.97 3.53
CA GLY A 99 -8.39 20.73 2.34
C GLY A 99 -6.87 20.70 2.06
N ILE A 100 -6.10 19.96 2.86
CA ILE A 100 -4.65 19.82 2.69
C ILE A 100 -4.43 18.65 1.73
N ARG A 101 -3.82 18.91 0.57
CA ARG A 101 -3.48 17.89 -0.44
C ARG A 101 -1.96 17.75 -0.59
N PRO A 102 -1.22 17.36 0.46
CA PRO A 102 0.20 17.08 0.29
C PRO A 102 0.35 15.81 -0.57
N PRO A 103 1.45 15.67 -1.33
CA PRO A 103 1.75 14.42 -2.02
C PRO A 103 1.91 13.29 -0.98
N CYS A 104 1.17 12.19 -1.10
CA CYS A 104 1.31 11.04 -0.19
C CYS A 104 2.37 10.10 -0.76
N ARG A 105 3.51 10.02 -0.08
CA ARG A 105 4.54 9.00 -0.37
C ARG A 105 4.23 7.65 0.26
N CYS A 106 2.94 7.36 0.43
CA CYS A 106 2.42 6.22 1.17
C CYS A 106 2.63 4.90 0.40
N PHE A 107 2.84 4.98 -0.92
CA PHE A 107 3.19 3.87 -1.81
C PHE A 107 4.52 4.08 -2.56
N GLY A 108 5.35 5.05 -2.16
CA GLY A 108 6.63 5.33 -2.82
C GLY A 108 6.77 6.77 -3.29
N ALA A 109 7.56 6.99 -4.34
CA ALA A 109 8.00 8.33 -4.78
C ALA A 109 6.93 9.17 -5.50
N SER A 110 5.70 8.66 -5.62
CA SER A 110 4.60 9.32 -6.31
C SER A 110 4.36 10.74 -5.79
N THR A 111 4.21 11.67 -6.73
CA THR A 111 3.98 13.10 -6.47
C THR A 111 2.54 13.54 -6.71
N THR A 112 1.68 12.62 -7.17
CA THR A 112 0.26 12.90 -7.44
C THR A 112 -0.49 13.31 -6.17
N PRO A 113 -1.31 14.37 -6.23
CA PRO A 113 -2.08 14.84 -5.09
C PRO A 113 -3.10 13.80 -4.63
N LEU A 114 -3.23 13.67 -3.30
CA LEU A 114 -4.16 12.76 -2.65
C LEU A 114 -5.59 12.90 -3.18
N GLY A 115 -6.14 11.80 -3.69
CA GLY A 115 -7.48 11.74 -4.26
C GLY A 115 -8.27 10.51 -3.81
N ALA A 116 -9.58 10.52 -4.08
CA ALA A 116 -10.53 9.46 -3.71
C ALA A 116 -10.10 8.05 -4.20
N ARG A 117 -9.33 7.98 -5.30
CA ARG A 117 -8.80 6.73 -5.85
C ARG A 117 -7.93 5.95 -4.86
N HIS A 118 -7.09 6.64 -4.08
CA HIS A 118 -6.22 6.01 -3.09
C HIS A 118 -7.02 5.41 -1.92
N ILE A 119 -8.11 6.09 -1.54
CA ILE A 119 -9.04 5.59 -0.51
C ILE A 119 -9.71 4.32 -1.02
N VAL A 120 -10.26 4.34 -2.24
CA VAL A 120 -10.91 3.18 -2.85
C VAL A 120 -9.94 2.00 -2.95
N ARG A 121 -8.71 2.21 -3.45
CA ARG A 121 -7.68 1.16 -3.49
C ARG A 121 -7.45 0.53 -2.12
N ASN A 122 -7.20 1.35 -1.10
CA ASN A 122 -6.89 0.84 0.24
C ASN A 122 -8.08 0.10 0.87
N VAL A 123 -9.31 0.58 0.66
CA VAL A 123 -10.52 -0.08 1.15
C VAL A 123 -10.74 -1.42 0.44
N VAL A 124 -10.56 -1.47 -0.88
CA VAL A 124 -10.66 -2.72 -1.65
C VAL A 124 -9.59 -3.71 -1.21
N LEU A 125 -8.33 -3.27 -1.05
CA LEU A 125 -7.25 -4.13 -0.56
C LEU A 125 -7.51 -4.61 0.88
N ALA A 126 -8.11 -3.78 1.73
CA ALA A 126 -8.47 -4.17 3.09
C ALA A 126 -9.55 -5.26 3.08
N ALA A 127 -10.57 -5.12 2.23
CA ALA A 127 -11.60 -6.15 2.05
C ALA A 127 -11.01 -7.46 1.51
N VAL A 128 -10.09 -7.38 0.55
CA VAL A 128 -9.36 -8.54 0.01
C VAL A 128 -8.49 -9.20 1.07
N ALA A 129 -7.82 -8.43 1.92
CA ALA A 129 -7.04 -8.97 3.04
C ALA A 129 -7.94 -9.68 4.08
N CYS A 130 -9.10 -9.10 4.43
CA CYS A 130 -10.08 -9.76 5.28
C CYS A 130 -10.59 -11.06 4.66
N LEU A 131 -10.86 -11.09 3.35
CA LEU A 131 -11.23 -12.31 2.64
C LEU A 131 -10.11 -13.36 2.72
N GLY A 132 -8.86 -12.94 2.53
CA GLY A 132 -7.68 -13.79 2.72
C GLY A 132 -7.68 -14.47 4.08
N ALA A 133 -7.83 -13.70 5.17
CA ALA A 133 -7.88 -14.21 6.53
C ALA A 133 -8.99 -15.26 6.77
N VAL A 134 -10.17 -15.07 6.17
CA VAL A 134 -11.30 -16.02 6.27
C VAL A 134 -11.05 -17.30 5.48
N THR A 135 -10.27 -17.25 4.40
CA THR A 135 -9.98 -18.41 3.54
C THR A 135 -8.87 -19.32 4.07
N VAL A 136 -8.02 -18.82 4.99
CA VAL A 136 -6.90 -19.57 5.62
C VAL A 136 -7.33 -20.92 6.24
N PRO A 137 -8.43 -21.04 7.01
CA PRO A 137 -8.77 -22.29 7.68
C PRO A 137 -9.30 -23.39 6.75
N ALA A 138 -9.58 -23.08 5.48
CA ALA A 138 -10.25 -23.98 4.54
C ALA A 138 -9.30 -24.72 3.56
N THR A 139 -7.99 -24.77 3.87
CA THR A 139 -6.99 -25.39 3.00
C THR A 139 -6.89 -26.90 3.24
N ASN A 140 -7.52 -27.71 2.38
CA ASN A 140 -7.40 -29.17 2.36
C ASN A 140 -6.34 -29.64 1.35
N THR A 141 -5.70 -30.78 1.67
CA THR A 141 -4.36 -31.23 1.26
C THR A 141 -4.23 -32.02 -0.05
N SER A 142 -5.12 -31.81 -1.03
CA SER A 142 -4.87 -32.25 -2.40
C SER A 142 -5.00 -31.07 -3.35
N SER A 143 -3.89 -30.68 -3.98
CA SER A 143 -3.85 -29.52 -4.88
C SER A 143 -2.90 -29.82 -6.02
N ASP A 144 -3.38 -29.63 -7.24
CA ASP A 144 -2.58 -29.64 -8.46
C ASP A 144 -1.47 -28.56 -8.37
N PRO A 145 -0.18 -28.93 -8.45
CA PRO A 145 0.93 -27.98 -8.44
C PRO A 145 0.83 -26.91 -9.54
N GLY A 146 0.28 -27.25 -10.71
CA GLY A 146 0.12 -26.30 -11.82
C GLY A 146 -0.81 -25.14 -11.43
N ALA A 147 -1.96 -25.47 -10.83
CA ALA A 147 -2.91 -24.48 -10.35
C ALA A 147 -2.36 -23.61 -9.21
N LEU A 148 -1.43 -24.12 -8.39
CA LEU A 148 -0.76 -23.32 -7.34
C LEU A 148 0.15 -22.25 -7.95
N VAL A 149 0.96 -22.63 -8.95
CA VAL A 149 1.86 -21.69 -9.65
C VAL A 149 1.04 -20.59 -10.33
N VAL A 150 -0.04 -20.96 -11.02
CA VAL A 150 -0.93 -19.99 -11.67
C VAL A 150 -1.52 -19.00 -10.66
N ALA A 151 -2.00 -19.49 -9.51
CA ALA A 151 -2.54 -18.62 -8.47
C ALA A 151 -1.51 -17.62 -7.92
N ILE A 152 -0.27 -18.08 -7.67
CA ILE A 152 0.83 -17.21 -7.22
C ILE A 152 1.13 -16.16 -8.28
N LEU A 153 1.33 -16.57 -9.53
CA LEU A 153 1.67 -15.64 -10.62
C LEU A 153 0.57 -14.63 -10.88
N ALA A 154 -0.70 -15.06 -10.84
CA ALA A 154 -1.85 -14.16 -10.95
C ALA A 154 -1.90 -13.15 -9.81
N GLY A 155 -1.67 -13.60 -8.57
CA GLY A 155 -1.60 -12.73 -7.38
C GLY A 155 -0.45 -11.72 -7.46
N LEU A 156 0.74 -12.18 -7.84
CA LEU A 156 1.92 -11.32 -8.02
C LEU A 156 1.69 -10.28 -9.13
N LEU A 157 1.17 -10.69 -10.28
CA LEU A 157 0.87 -9.81 -11.39
C LEU A 157 -0.16 -8.75 -10.99
N LEU A 158 -1.27 -9.17 -10.40
CA LEU A 158 -2.33 -8.26 -9.98
C LEU A 158 -1.83 -7.30 -8.88
N GLY A 159 -1.05 -7.80 -7.92
CA GLY A 159 -0.44 -6.96 -6.89
C GLY A 159 0.57 -5.96 -7.46
N ALA A 160 1.38 -6.35 -8.44
CA ALA A 160 2.29 -5.44 -9.14
C ALA A 160 1.53 -4.36 -9.92
N VAL A 161 0.46 -4.74 -10.63
CA VAL A 161 -0.42 -3.78 -11.32
C VAL A 161 -1.04 -2.80 -10.33
N VAL A 162 -1.50 -3.26 -9.17
CA VAL A 162 -2.08 -2.38 -8.13
C VAL A 162 -1.04 -1.46 -7.49
N ALA A 163 0.17 -1.96 -7.27
CA ALA A 163 1.28 -1.17 -6.72
C ALA A 163 1.75 -0.09 -7.70
N LEU A 164 1.83 -0.42 -8.99
CA LEU A 164 2.24 0.49 -10.06
C LEU A 164 1.09 1.31 -10.65
N PHE A 165 -0.14 1.10 -10.19
CA PHE A 165 -1.33 1.73 -10.76
C PHE A 165 -1.23 3.26 -10.76
N ASP A 166 -0.73 3.84 -9.66
CA ASP A 166 -0.57 5.29 -9.56
C ASP A 166 0.52 5.81 -10.52
N ASP A 167 1.65 5.10 -10.63
CA ASP A 167 2.74 5.45 -11.55
C ASP A 167 2.29 5.33 -13.03
N ILE A 168 1.47 4.32 -13.34
CA ILE A 168 0.87 4.15 -14.67
C ILE A 168 -0.08 5.30 -14.98
N LEU A 169 -0.90 5.71 -14.02
CA LEU A 169 -1.82 6.84 -14.22
C LEU A 169 -1.08 8.18 -14.38
N GLU A 170 0.02 8.39 -13.64
CA GLU A 170 0.89 9.56 -13.79
C GLU A 170 1.45 9.65 -15.23
N LEU A 171 1.75 8.51 -15.87
CA LEU A 171 2.20 8.48 -17.27
C LEU A 171 1.15 8.98 -18.27
N PHE A 172 -0.13 8.89 -17.92
CA PHE A 172 -1.25 9.32 -18.75
C PHE A 172 -1.83 10.67 -18.33
N GLU A 173 -1.33 11.30 -17.26
CA GLU A 173 -1.68 12.69 -16.97
C GLU A 173 -1.06 13.60 -18.05
N PRO A 174 -1.87 14.44 -18.73
CA PRO A 174 -1.35 15.36 -19.73
C PRO A 174 -0.27 16.25 -19.10
N LEU A 175 0.86 16.44 -19.79
CA LEU A 175 1.83 17.50 -19.47
C LEU A 175 1.16 18.88 -19.59
N GLY A 176 0.44 19.31 -18.56
CA GLY A 176 -0.16 20.63 -18.43
C GLY A 176 -0.22 21.01 -16.96
N ASP A 177 0.42 22.04 -16.45
CA ASP A 177 1.05 23.21 -17.08
C ASP A 177 2.50 23.35 -16.59
N GLY A 178 3.42 23.64 -17.51
CA GLY A 178 4.76 24.09 -17.12
C GLY A 178 4.71 25.37 -16.26
N PRO A 179 5.77 25.73 -15.53
CA PRO A 179 5.78 26.86 -14.57
C PRO A 179 5.56 28.28 -15.15
N GLY A 180 5.03 28.44 -16.36
CA GLY A 180 5.01 29.69 -17.12
C GLY A 180 3.71 30.51 -17.06
N ALA A 181 2.57 29.97 -16.62
CA ALA A 181 1.28 30.63 -16.82
C ALA A 181 0.88 31.68 -15.75
N ALA A 182 1.63 31.81 -14.65
CA ALA A 182 1.26 32.70 -13.55
C ALA A 182 1.83 34.14 -13.64
N ARG A 183 2.50 34.52 -14.75
CA ARG A 183 3.20 35.83 -14.87
C ARG A 183 2.68 36.76 -15.96
N ARG A 184 1.38 36.72 -16.26
CA ARG A 184 0.72 37.80 -17.03
C ARG A 184 -0.71 38.02 -16.52
N ARG A 185 -0.88 38.99 -15.62
CA ARG A 185 -2.09 39.82 -15.61
C ARG A 185 -1.62 41.28 -15.69
N PRO A 186 -2.12 42.07 -16.66
CA PRO A 186 -1.82 43.50 -16.78
C PRO A 186 -2.44 44.31 -15.65
#